data_AF-A0A117RSQ4-F1
#
_entry.id   AF-A0A117RSQ4-F1
#
_cell.length_a   1.000
_cell.length_b   1.000
_cell.length_c   1.000
_cell.angle_alpha   90.00
_cell.angle_beta   90.00
_cell.angle_gamma   90.00
#
_symmetry.space_group_name_H-M   'P 1'
#
loop_
_entity.id
_entity.type
_entity.pdbx_description
1 polymer ?
#
loop_
_entity_poly.entity_id
_entity_poly.type
_entity_poly.pdbx_seq_one_letter_code
_entity_poly.pdbx_strand_id
1 'polypeptide(L)'
;MKGFSGARRAKQWLEGTMRIFGAYANTDSESCGRRLTLSWPYGGRTFSFDLGGAMRGDPYQNDMFCAEVKNYAQPSDQGTQFDEFLAKCYVAAQAQHHLSDHFMWITWAPFRANSWSTLNSPDQVETAVLQHSSRVFGTSDPEEARKLLDAELVRSVAARLWLIVLSDKQETLLPLKDWAAIVAAELTRREGSW
;
A
#
# COMPACT_ATOMS: atom_id res chain seq x y z
N MET A 1 -16.76 -12.43 7.37
CA MET A 1 -16.37 -11.22 6.61
C MET A 1 -15.08 -11.49 5.86
N LYS A 2 -15.07 -11.44 4.52
CA LYS A 2 -13.89 -11.79 3.69
C LYS A 2 -12.76 -10.73 3.72
N GLY A 3 -13.09 -9.47 4.01
CA GLY A 3 -12.09 -8.39 4.17
C GLY A 3 -11.23 -8.54 5.43
N PHE A 4 -11.87 -8.83 6.58
CA PHE A 4 -11.16 -9.06 7.85
C PHE A 4 -10.19 -10.24 7.78
N SER A 5 -10.52 -11.30 7.02
CA SER A 5 -9.59 -12.41 6.80
C SER A 5 -8.43 -12.02 5.88
N GLY A 6 -8.65 -11.17 4.87
CA GLY A 6 -7.63 -10.71 3.93
C GLY A 6 -6.56 -9.83 4.58
N ALA A 7 -6.97 -8.76 5.26
CA ALA A 7 -6.05 -7.84 5.93
C ALA A 7 -5.19 -8.56 6.98
N ARG A 8 -5.81 -9.45 7.77
CA ARG A 8 -5.09 -10.28 8.75
C ARG A 8 -4.06 -11.20 8.09
N ARG A 9 -4.40 -11.84 6.97
CA ARG A 9 -3.47 -12.70 6.21
C ARG A 9 -2.29 -11.90 5.66
N ALA A 10 -2.56 -10.77 5.01
CA ALA A 10 -1.52 -9.89 4.48
C ALA A 10 -0.60 -9.39 5.60
N LYS A 11 -1.17 -8.96 6.74
CA LYS A 11 -0.40 -8.57 7.94
C LYS A 11 0.51 -9.70 8.43
N GLN A 12 -0.03 -10.90 8.63
CA GLN A 12 0.74 -12.07 9.08
C GLN A 12 1.85 -12.43 8.10
N TRP A 13 1.56 -12.35 6.79
CA TRP A 13 2.54 -12.62 5.75
C TRP A 13 3.67 -11.60 5.75
N LEU A 14 3.34 -10.30 5.76
CA LEU A 14 4.29 -9.21 5.82
C LEU A 14 5.21 -9.32 7.04
N GLU A 15 4.65 -9.51 8.24
CA GLU A 15 5.46 -9.68 9.46
C GLU A 15 6.32 -10.95 9.41
N GLY A 16 5.78 -12.04 8.85
CA GLY A 16 6.50 -13.29 8.67
C GLY A 16 7.68 -13.20 7.70
N THR A 17 7.69 -12.22 6.78
CA THR A 17 8.89 -11.95 5.94
C THR A 17 10.08 -11.48 6.75
N MET A 18 9.89 -11.08 8.01
CA MET A 18 10.90 -10.45 8.85
C MET A 18 11.38 -9.08 8.32
N ARG A 19 10.78 -8.55 7.24
CA ARG A 19 11.08 -7.21 6.69
C ARG A 19 10.08 -6.14 7.13
N ILE A 20 9.03 -6.52 7.83
CA ILE A 20 8.02 -5.62 8.40
C ILE A 20 7.95 -5.85 9.91
N PHE A 21 7.78 -4.77 10.66
CA PHE A 21 7.56 -4.80 12.10
C PHE A 21 6.39 -3.90 12.50
N GLY A 22 5.57 -4.40 13.44
CA GLY A 22 4.47 -3.64 14.01
C GLY A 22 3.40 -3.27 12.99
N ALA A 23 3.06 -4.19 12.09
CA ALA A 23 1.96 -3.96 11.15
C ALA A 23 0.62 -3.94 11.91
N TYR A 24 -0.30 -3.10 11.50
CA TYR A 24 -1.62 -2.99 12.10
C TYR A 24 -2.68 -2.74 11.03
N ALA A 25 -3.86 -3.29 11.26
CA ALA A 25 -5.02 -3.07 10.40
C ALA A 25 -5.87 -1.90 10.90
N ASN A 26 -6.58 -1.23 9.98
CA ASN A 26 -7.58 -0.21 10.33
C ASN A 26 -8.70 -0.73 11.25
N THR A 27 -8.91 -2.04 11.29
CA THR A 27 -9.89 -2.74 12.12
C THR A 27 -9.35 -3.26 13.46
N ASP A 28 -8.04 -3.16 13.71
CA ASP A 28 -7.43 -3.66 14.96
C ASP A 28 -7.89 -2.81 16.18
N SER A 29 -8.09 -1.50 16.00
CA SER A 29 -8.65 -0.59 17.01
C SER A 29 -9.06 0.74 16.37
N GLU A 30 -9.88 1.54 17.08
CA GLU A 30 -10.23 2.90 16.64
C GLU A 30 -8.99 3.79 16.43
N SER A 31 -7.97 3.64 17.28
CA SER A 31 -6.71 4.38 17.11
C SER A 31 -5.97 4.00 15.83
N CYS A 32 -5.97 2.71 15.46
CA CYS A 32 -5.37 2.25 14.21
C CYS A 32 -6.15 2.76 13.00
N GLY A 33 -7.48 2.70 13.05
CA GLY A 33 -8.37 3.26 12.03
C GLY A 33 -8.10 4.75 11.78
N ARG A 34 -8.00 5.56 12.85
CA ARG A 34 -7.69 6.99 12.74
C ARG A 34 -6.35 7.27 12.06
N ARG A 35 -5.30 6.48 12.37
CA ARG A 35 -3.96 6.64 11.76
C ARG A 35 -3.90 6.28 10.28
N LEU A 36 -4.84 5.46 9.80
CA LEU A 36 -4.90 5.01 8.40
C LEU A 36 -5.92 5.80 7.58
N THR A 37 -6.69 6.67 8.22
CA THR A 37 -7.78 7.43 7.59
C THR A 37 -7.30 8.83 7.23
N LEU A 38 -7.51 9.21 5.97
CA LEU A 38 -7.24 10.53 5.44
C LEU A 38 -8.51 11.12 4.85
N SER A 39 -8.54 12.44 4.71
CA SER A 39 -9.60 13.14 3.98
C SER A 39 -9.21 13.28 2.51
N TRP A 40 -10.16 13.10 1.61
CA TRP A 40 -10.00 13.64 0.26
C TRP A 40 -9.93 15.16 0.35
N PRO A 41 -9.08 15.83 -0.45
CA PRO A 41 -9.00 17.30 -0.44
C PRO A 41 -10.35 17.97 -0.74
N TYR A 42 -11.18 17.34 -1.59
CA TYR A 42 -12.50 17.83 -1.97
C TYR A 42 -13.59 16.76 -1.79
N GLY A 43 -14.85 17.23 -1.67
CA GLY A 43 -16.03 16.38 -1.56
C GLY A 43 -16.38 15.91 -0.14
N GLY A 44 -15.61 16.30 0.88
CA GLY A 44 -15.94 16.10 2.29
C GLY A 44 -15.98 14.64 2.77
N ARG A 45 -15.40 13.71 1.99
CA ARG A 45 -15.33 12.28 2.32
C ARG A 45 -13.93 11.91 2.78
N THR A 46 -13.84 10.85 3.58
CA THR A 46 -12.58 10.22 3.96
C THR A 46 -12.34 8.94 3.17
N PHE A 47 -11.11 8.47 3.22
CA PHE A 47 -10.73 7.12 2.83
C PHE A 47 -9.76 6.56 3.87
N SER A 48 -9.63 5.24 3.93
CA SER A 48 -8.64 4.57 4.77
C SER A 48 -7.86 3.55 3.96
N PHE A 49 -6.58 3.38 4.31
CA PHE A 49 -5.82 2.19 3.94
C PHE A 49 -6.18 1.02 4.86
N ASP A 50 -6.01 -0.20 4.39
CA ASP A 50 -6.33 -1.41 5.14
C ASP A 50 -5.26 -1.73 6.20
N LEU A 51 -3.98 -1.54 5.85
CA LEU A 51 -2.83 -1.79 6.73
C LEU A 51 -1.87 -0.62 6.75
N GLY A 52 -1.09 -0.53 7.82
CA GLY A 52 0.17 0.22 7.86
C GLY A 52 1.15 -0.36 8.86
N GLY A 53 2.37 0.13 8.85
CA GLY A 53 3.45 -0.37 9.72
C GLY A 53 4.80 0.20 9.34
N ALA A 54 5.86 -0.36 9.94
CA ALA A 54 7.24 0.03 9.68
C ALA A 54 8.00 -1.10 8.95
N MET A 55 8.90 -0.72 8.07
CA MET A 55 9.83 -1.60 7.38
C MET A 55 11.10 -1.79 8.23
N ARG A 56 11.70 -2.96 8.07
CA ARG A 56 12.89 -3.41 8.80
C ARG A 56 13.93 -3.93 7.82
N GLY A 57 15.16 -3.52 8.09
CA GLY A 57 16.38 -3.86 7.37
C GLY A 57 16.60 -3.08 6.09
N ASP A 58 17.88 -2.91 5.77
CA ASP A 58 18.34 -2.14 4.62
C ASP A 58 17.74 -2.68 3.31
N PRO A 59 17.37 -1.81 2.36
CA PRO A 59 17.58 -0.36 2.36
C PRO A 59 16.45 0.46 3.02
N TYR A 60 15.41 -0.18 3.56
CA TYR A 60 14.16 0.47 3.99
C TYR A 60 14.03 0.54 5.51
N GLN A 61 15.15 0.58 6.23
CA GLN A 61 15.13 0.54 7.69
C GLN A 61 14.36 1.74 8.26
N ASN A 62 13.27 1.47 9.00
CA ASN A 62 12.35 2.44 9.59
C ASN A 62 11.43 3.19 8.62
N ASP A 63 11.48 2.90 7.32
CA ASP A 63 10.51 3.46 6.38
C ASP A 63 9.09 3.00 6.76
N MET A 64 8.10 3.86 6.60
CA MET A 64 6.72 3.55 6.90
C MET A 64 5.95 3.17 5.64
N PHE A 65 4.93 2.34 5.78
CA PHE A 65 4.07 2.00 4.65
C PHE A 65 2.59 2.05 5.01
N CYS A 66 1.78 2.23 3.98
CA CYS A 66 0.37 1.91 3.99
C CYS A 66 0.00 0.98 2.85
N ALA A 67 -1.01 0.13 3.05
CA ALA A 67 -1.40 -0.88 2.08
C ALA A 67 -2.92 -0.98 1.90
N GLU A 68 -3.33 -1.35 0.69
CA GLU A 68 -4.68 -1.80 0.37
C GLU A 68 -4.65 -3.30 0.06
N VAL A 69 -5.61 -4.06 0.62
CA VAL A 69 -5.63 -5.52 0.58
C VAL A 69 -6.89 -6.04 -0.11
N LYS A 70 -6.74 -6.68 -1.26
CA LYS A 70 -7.83 -7.27 -2.05
C LYS A 70 -7.79 -8.79 -2.02
N ASN A 71 -8.54 -9.38 -1.08
CA ASN A 71 -8.69 -10.83 -0.96
C ASN A 71 -9.88 -11.35 -1.79
N TYR A 72 -9.76 -11.25 -3.11
CA TYR A 72 -10.75 -11.79 -4.07
C TYR A 72 -10.23 -13.04 -4.76
N ALA A 73 -11.15 -13.95 -5.10
CA ALA A 73 -10.85 -15.13 -5.92
C ALA A 73 -10.82 -14.83 -7.42
N GLN A 74 -11.34 -13.68 -7.85
CA GLN A 74 -11.44 -13.26 -9.24
C GLN A 74 -11.05 -11.78 -9.41
N PRO A 75 -10.53 -11.36 -10.58
CA PRO A 75 -10.05 -10.00 -10.80
C PRO A 75 -11.15 -8.93 -10.73
N SER A 76 -12.33 -9.20 -11.31
CA SER A 76 -13.50 -8.30 -11.33
C SER A 76 -13.15 -6.80 -11.43
N ASP A 77 -13.53 -6.00 -10.44
CA ASP A 77 -13.35 -4.54 -10.37
C ASP A 77 -11.99 -4.10 -9.80
N GLN A 78 -11.04 -5.02 -9.59
CA GLN A 78 -9.72 -4.70 -9.02
C GLN A 78 -8.96 -3.63 -9.81
N GLY A 79 -9.12 -3.58 -11.14
CA GLY A 79 -8.50 -2.54 -11.95
C GLY A 79 -8.97 -1.13 -11.55
N THR A 80 -10.27 -0.95 -11.39
CA THR A 80 -10.86 0.33 -10.95
C THR A 80 -10.47 0.66 -9.51
N GLN A 81 -10.46 -0.34 -8.63
CA GLN A 81 -10.04 -0.15 -7.24
C GLN A 81 -8.56 0.20 -7.13
N PHE A 82 -7.73 -0.33 -8.04
CA PHE A 82 -6.31 0.01 -8.11
C PHE A 82 -6.12 1.47 -8.56
N ASP A 83 -6.89 1.96 -9.53
CA ASP A 83 -6.85 3.37 -9.91
C ASP A 83 -7.26 4.28 -8.74
N GLU A 84 -8.32 3.95 -8.00
CA GLU A 84 -8.69 4.70 -6.80
C GLU A 84 -7.57 4.65 -5.74
N PHE A 85 -6.90 3.50 -5.58
CA PHE A 85 -5.73 3.37 -4.70
C PHE A 85 -4.58 4.28 -5.11
N LEU A 86 -4.25 4.39 -6.40
CA LEU A 86 -3.19 5.30 -6.86
C LEU A 86 -3.54 6.77 -6.56
N ALA A 87 -4.79 7.16 -6.75
CA ALA A 87 -5.26 8.50 -6.37
C ALA A 87 -5.15 8.75 -4.85
N LYS A 88 -5.48 7.74 -4.01
CA LYS A 88 -5.27 7.80 -2.56
C LYS A 88 -3.80 7.96 -2.20
N CYS A 89 -2.90 7.24 -2.88
CA CYS A 89 -1.44 7.34 -2.66
C CYS A 89 -0.92 8.74 -2.98
N TYR A 90 -1.37 9.32 -4.09
CA TYR A 90 -1.06 10.70 -4.45
C TYR A 90 -1.50 11.68 -3.37
N VAL A 91 -2.74 11.58 -2.88
CA VAL A 91 -3.25 12.43 -1.80
C VAL A 91 -2.45 12.22 -0.51
N ALA A 92 -2.14 10.98 -0.14
CA ALA A 92 -1.36 10.67 1.06
C ALA A 92 0.06 11.25 0.97
N ALA A 93 0.70 11.16 -0.19
CA ALA A 93 2.01 11.76 -0.43
C ALA A 93 1.96 13.30 -0.42
N GLN A 94 0.94 13.89 -1.05
CA GLN A 94 0.73 15.34 -1.06
C GLN A 94 0.55 15.90 0.34
N ALA A 95 -0.19 15.18 1.19
CA ALA A 95 -0.42 15.52 2.59
C ALA A 95 0.78 15.20 3.51
N GLN A 96 1.89 14.70 2.95
CA GLN A 96 3.07 14.23 3.70
C GLN A 96 2.68 13.27 4.83
N HIS A 97 1.77 12.34 4.53
CA HIS A 97 1.25 11.44 5.54
C HIS A 97 2.38 10.58 6.12
N HIS A 98 2.41 10.41 7.45
CA HIS A 98 3.49 9.71 8.16
C HIS A 98 3.70 8.22 7.78
N LEU A 99 2.83 7.64 6.95
CA LEU A 99 2.93 6.27 6.44
C LEU A 99 3.22 6.22 4.93
N SER A 100 3.57 7.35 4.31
CA SER A 100 3.62 7.49 2.86
C SER A 100 5.00 7.24 2.24
N ASP A 101 5.94 6.61 2.96
CA ASP A 101 7.24 6.27 2.38
C ASP A 101 7.10 5.14 1.35
N HIS A 102 6.21 4.16 1.59
CA HIS A 102 5.87 3.10 0.63
C HIS A 102 4.37 2.83 0.56
N PHE A 103 3.90 2.47 -0.64
CA PHE A 103 2.51 2.16 -0.92
C PHE A 103 2.37 0.74 -1.45
N MET A 104 1.65 -0.12 -0.74
CA MET A 104 1.54 -1.54 -1.10
C MET A 104 0.14 -1.91 -1.56
N TRP A 105 0.03 -2.50 -2.74
CA TRP A 105 -1.17 -3.18 -3.20
C TRP A 105 -0.98 -4.68 -3.04
N ILE A 106 -1.80 -5.32 -2.21
CA ILE A 106 -1.68 -6.75 -1.89
C ILE A 106 -2.96 -7.47 -2.33
N THR A 107 -2.84 -8.46 -3.20
CA THR A 107 -3.99 -9.22 -3.72
C THR A 107 -3.69 -10.72 -3.85
N TRP A 108 -4.73 -11.54 -3.89
CA TRP A 108 -4.63 -12.98 -4.20
C TRP A 108 -5.08 -13.34 -5.62
N ALA A 109 -5.51 -12.35 -6.40
CA ALA A 109 -5.91 -12.54 -7.78
C ALA A 109 -5.13 -11.56 -8.66
N PRO A 110 -4.34 -12.04 -9.64
CA PRO A 110 -3.68 -11.16 -10.59
C PRO A 110 -4.75 -10.39 -11.38
N PHE A 111 -4.47 -9.12 -11.67
CA PHE A 111 -5.36 -8.24 -12.42
C PHE A 111 -4.53 -7.49 -13.47
N ARG A 112 -5.18 -7.03 -14.55
CA ARG A 112 -4.51 -6.28 -15.64
C ARG A 112 -3.20 -6.93 -16.12
N ALA A 113 -3.20 -8.26 -16.30
CA ALA A 113 -2.01 -9.03 -16.67
C ALA A 113 -1.31 -8.51 -17.94
N ASN A 114 -2.10 -8.01 -18.90
CA ASN A 114 -1.59 -7.46 -20.17
C ASN A 114 -0.86 -6.11 -20.03
N SER A 115 -1.02 -5.41 -18.91
CA SER A 115 -0.37 -4.13 -18.62
C SER A 115 0.36 -4.14 -17.27
N TRP A 116 0.71 -5.34 -16.77
CA TRP A 116 1.29 -5.51 -15.45
C TRP A 116 2.57 -4.70 -15.24
N SER A 117 3.45 -4.69 -16.24
CA SER A 117 4.74 -3.98 -16.20
C SER A 117 4.63 -2.46 -16.15
N THR A 118 3.44 -1.90 -16.43
CA THR A 118 3.21 -0.45 -16.43
C THR A 118 2.39 0.01 -15.24
N LEU A 119 1.96 -0.90 -14.34
CA LEU A 119 1.07 -0.53 -13.24
C LEU A 119 1.72 0.40 -12.19
N ASN A 120 3.04 0.40 -12.11
CA ASN A 120 3.83 1.31 -11.28
C ASN A 120 4.48 2.44 -12.08
N SER A 121 3.97 2.77 -13.28
CA SER A 121 4.51 3.87 -14.07
C SER A 121 3.93 5.22 -13.64
N PRO A 122 4.67 6.33 -13.84
CA PRO A 122 4.14 7.69 -13.67
C PRO A 122 2.85 7.91 -14.48
N ASP A 123 2.79 7.43 -15.72
CA ASP A 123 1.61 7.57 -16.60
C ASP A 123 0.35 6.91 -16.00
N GLN A 124 0.52 5.73 -15.37
CA GLN A 124 -0.58 5.03 -14.71
C GLN A 124 -1.07 5.80 -13.49
N VAL A 125 -0.15 6.34 -12.68
CA VAL A 125 -0.50 7.17 -11.50
C VAL A 125 -1.21 8.44 -11.94
N GLU A 126 -0.68 9.15 -12.94
CA GLU A 126 -1.31 10.33 -13.52
C GLU A 126 -2.72 10.03 -14.02
N THR A 127 -2.89 8.97 -14.81
CA THR A 127 -4.19 8.57 -15.35
C THR A 127 -5.20 8.35 -14.24
N ALA A 128 -4.80 7.62 -13.20
CA ALA A 128 -5.65 7.33 -12.05
C ALA A 128 -6.00 8.59 -11.24
N VAL A 129 -5.04 9.49 -11.00
CA VAL A 129 -5.30 10.77 -10.30
C VAL A 129 -6.29 11.64 -11.09
N LEU A 130 -6.14 11.73 -12.41
CA LEU A 130 -7.03 12.52 -13.27
C LEU A 130 -8.45 11.93 -13.33
N GLN A 131 -8.60 10.61 -13.31
CA GLN A 131 -9.91 9.95 -13.19
C GLN A 131 -10.65 10.31 -11.89
N HIS A 132 -9.90 10.65 -10.84
CA HIS A 132 -10.42 11.06 -9.54
C HIS A 132 -10.26 12.58 -9.27
N SER A 133 -10.02 13.38 -10.33
CA SER A 133 -9.76 14.83 -10.27
C SER A 133 -10.77 15.63 -9.46
N SER A 134 -12.07 15.31 -9.52
CA SER A 134 -13.09 16.00 -8.72
C SER A 134 -12.87 15.89 -7.21
N ARG A 135 -12.27 14.78 -6.72
CA ARG A 135 -11.95 14.57 -5.30
C ARG A 135 -10.56 15.06 -4.94
N VAL A 136 -9.61 15.02 -5.88
CA VAL A 136 -8.21 15.41 -5.65
C VAL A 136 -8.01 16.92 -5.83
N PHE A 137 -8.61 17.51 -6.86
CA PHE A 137 -8.42 18.90 -7.29
C PHE A 137 -9.67 19.75 -7.24
N GLY A 138 -10.85 19.16 -7.03
CA GLY A 138 -12.11 19.91 -6.93
C GLY A 138 -12.70 20.34 -8.27
N THR A 139 -12.13 19.88 -9.39
CA THR A 139 -12.59 20.15 -10.74
C THR A 139 -12.82 18.84 -11.50
N SER A 140 -13.82 18.84 -12.38
CA SER A 140 -14.08 17.73 -13.33
C SER A 140 -13.59 18.08 -14.74
N ASP A 141 -13.03 19.28 -14.94
CA ASP A 141 -12.42 19.68 -16.21
C ASP A 141 -11.03 19.01 -16.35
N PRO A 142 -10.82 18.15 -17.37
CA PRO A 142 -9.55 17.47 -17.57
C PRO A 142 -8.35 18.43 -17.77
N GLU A 143 -8.55 19.55 -18.46
CA GLU A 143 -7.45 20.49 -18.76
C GLU A 143 -7.03 21.27 -17.52
N GLU A 144 -7.99 21.66 -16.69
CA GLU A 144 -7.72 22.28 -15.40
C GLU A 144 -7.05 21.28 -14.44
N ALA A 145 -7.58 20.06 -14.35
CA ALA A 145 -7.00 18.99 -13.52
C ALA A 145 -5.54 18.69 -13.90
N ARG A 146 -5.22 18.66 -15.20
CA ARG A 146 -3.87 18.41 -15.69
C ARG A 146 -2.87 19.52 -15.32
N LYS A 147 -3.33 20.77 -15.20
CA LYS A 147 -2.51 21.90 -14.74
C LYS A 147 -2.24 21.87 -13.24
N LEU A 148 -3.16 21.28 -12.45
CA LEU A 148 -3.05 21.17 -11.00
C LEU A 148 -2.25 19.93 -10.55
N LEU A 149 -2.02 18.98 -11.46
CA LEU A 149 -1.25 17.76 -11.20
C LEU A 149 0.23 18.07 -11.01
N ASP A 150 0.80 17.61 -9.89
CA ASP A 150 2.23 17.67 -9.63
C ASP A 150 2.94 16.46 -10.26
N ALA A 151 3.63 16.69 -11.36
CA ALA A 151 4.34 15.65 -12.10
C ALA A 151 5.50 15.02 -11.32
N GLU A 152 6.15 15.76 -10.39
CA GLU A 152 7.20 15.20 -9.55
C GLU A 152 6.60 14.31 -8.47
N LEU A 153 5.49 14.72 -7.88
CA LEU A 153 4.76 13.89 -6.92
C LEU A 153 4.25 12.59 -7.56
N VAL A 154 3.75 12.66 -8.81
CA VAL A 154 3.37 11.47 -9.60
C VAL A 154 4.55 10.51 -9.76
N ARG A 155 5.73 10.99 -10.17
CA ARG A 155 6.95 10.17 -10.30
C ARG A 155 7.36 9.57 -8.95
N SER A 156 7.31 10.37 -7.90
CA SER A 156 7.64 9.94 -6.55
C SER A 156 6.69 8.86 -6.04
N VAL A 157 5.39 8.97 -6.26
CA VAL A 157 4.42 7.93 -5.91
C VAL A 157 4.70 6.65 -6.68
N ALA A 158 4.91 6.75 -7.99
CA ALA A 158 5.22 5.61 -8.86
C ALA A 158 6.44 4.81 -8.36
N ALA A 159 7.50 5.50 -7.93
CA ALA A 159 8.72 4.88 -7.40
C ALA A 159 8.54 4.18 -6.03
N ARG A 160 7.49 4.53 -5.29
CA ARG A 160 7.19 3.99 -3.94
C ARG A 160 6.14 2.86 -3.96
N LEU A 161 5.67 2.45 -5.14
CA LEU A 161 4.63 1.43 -5.29
C LEU A 161 5.19 0.01 -5.22
N TRP A 162 4.51 -0.84 -4.45
CA TRP A 162 4.74 -2.27 -4.37
C TRP A 162 3.48 -3.02 -4.80
N LEU A 163 3.60 -3.89 -5.80
CA LEU A 163 2.51 -4.76 -6.25
C LEU A 163 2.81 -6.19 -5.84
N ILE A 164 2.04 -6.71 -4.88
CA ILE A 164 2.25 -8.02 -4.30
C ILE A 164 1.05 -8.89 -4.64
N VAL A 165 1.27 -9.92 -5.46
CA VAL A 165 0.28 -10.96 -5.74
C VAL A 165 0.68 -12.21 -4.97
N LEU A 166 -0.15 -12.57 -4.00
CA LEU A 166 0.04 -13.75 -3.16
C LEU A 166 -0.80 -14.92 -3.68
N SER A 167 -0.37 -16.11 -3.32
CA SER A 167 -1.12 -17.35 -3.43
C SER A 167 -1.08 -18.05 -2.08
N ASP A 168 -2.05 -18.94 -1.84
CA ASP A 168 -2.12 -19.68 -0.57
C ASP A 168 -0.84 -20.47 -0.28
N LYS A 169 -0.14 -20.94 -1.33
CA LYS A 169 1.15 -21.64 -1.18
C LYS A 169 2.32 -20.70 -0.88
N GLN A 170 2.31 -19.46 -1.36
CA GLN A 170 3.36 -18.49 -1.03
C GLN A 170 3.34 -18.11 0.45
N GLU A 171 2.15 -18.13 1.08
CA GLU A 171 2.05 -17.90 2.52
C GLU A 171 2.74 -18.99 3.37
N THR A 172 2.94 -20.19 2.82
CA THR A 172 3.62 -21.29 3.53
C THR A 172 5.13 -21.27 3.36
N LEU A 173 5.70 -20.36 2.56
CA LEU A 173 7.14 -20.25 2.32
C LEU A 173 7.87 -19.35 3.33
N LEU A 174 7.13 -18.79 4.29
CA LEU A 174 7.71 -17.99 5.36
C LEU A 174 8.59 -18.85 6.26
N PRO A 175 9.64 -18.27 6.88
CA PRO A 175 10.43 -18.98 7.88
C PRO A 175 9.55 -19.63 8.94
N LEU A 176 9.88 -20.87 9.30
CA LEU A 176 9.27 -21.51 10.45
C LEU A 176 9.55 -20.67 11.71
N LYS A 177 8.62 -20.65 12.66
CA LYS A 177 8.71 -19.80 13.86
C LYS A 177 10.03 -19.98 14.62
N ASP A 178 10.49 -21.22 14.74
CA ASP A 178 11.74 -21.54 15.45
C ASP A 178 12.97 -20.98 14.71
N TRP A 179 12.94 -20.99 13.38
CA TRP A 179 13.99 -20.40 12.55
C TRP A 179 13.98 -18.87 12.62
N ALA A 180 12.80 -18.25 12.64
CA ALA A 180 12.65 -16.81 12.81
C ALA A 180 13.24 -16.34 14.16
N ALA A 181 13.01 -17.11 15.23
CA ALA A 181 13.58 -16.83 16.55
C ALA A 181 15.11 -16.95 16.55
N ILE A 182 15.66 -17.99 15.92
CA ILE A 182 17.12 -18.16 15.79
C ILE A 182 17.74 -16.98 15.03
N VAL A 183 17.15 -16.59 13.89
CA VAL A 183 17.64 -15.45 13.09
C VAL A 183 17.56 -14.16 13.88
N ALA A 184 16.44 -13.89 14.56
CA ALA A 184 16.29 -12.69 15.39
C ALA A 184 17.32 -12.65 16.54
N ALA A 185 17.57 -13.78 17.19
CA ALA A 185 18.55 -13.90 18.26
C ALA A 185 19.99 -13.69 17.75
N GLU A 186 20.32 -14.24 16.59
CA GLU A 186 21.63 -14.07 15.96
C GLU A 186 21.87 -12.61 15.55
N LEU A 187 20.87 -11.96 14.97
CA LEU A 187 20.94 -10.54 14.59
C LEU A 187 21.12 -9.63 15.81
N THR A 188 20.43 -9.94 16.91
CA THR A 188 20.60 -9.21 18.18
C THR A 188 22.02 -9.38 18.74
N ARG A 189 22.60 -10.58 18.61
CA ARG A 189 23.95 -10.89 19.13
C ARG A 189 25.06 -10.22 18.33
N ARG A 190 24.84 -9.93 17.05
CA ARG A 190 25.84 -9.33 16.15
C ARG A 190 25.98 -7.81 16.29
N GLU A 191 25.17 -7.16 17.14
CA GLU A 191 25.18 -5.71 17.44
C GLU A 191 25.14 -4.73 16.24
N GLY A 192 25.13 -5.17 14.98
CA GLY A 192 25.29 -4.25 13.85
C GLY A 192 24.86 -4.85 12.50
N SER A 193 24.17 -4.00 11.74
CA SER A 193 23.63 -4.15 10.39
C SER A 193 22.56 -5.23 10.16
N TRP A 194 21.38 -4.73 9.81
CA TRP A 194 20.42 -5.44 8.96
C TRP A 194 20.80 -5.30 7.49
#